data_AF-A0A382Z0R4-F1
#
_entry.id   AF-A0A382Z0R4-F1
#
_cell.length_a   1.000
_cell.length_b   1.000
_cell.length_c   1.000
_cell.angle_alpha   90.00
_cell.angle_beta   90.00
_cell.angle_gamma   90.00
#
_symmetry.space_group_name_H-M   'P 1'
#
loop_
_entity.id
_entity.type
_entity.pdbx_description
1 polymer ?
#
loop_
_entity_poly.entity_id
_entity_poly.type
_entity_poly.pdbx_seq_one_letter_code
_entity_poly.pdbx_strand_id
1 'polypeptide(L)' 'LSEIKASIGEVRSSKGKVYSMVGSVIIEKEKKRVLEELNKQEKELSSHKKIIFDQEEKFKKKASELQEVISNGLKDGKPK' A
#
# COMPACT_ATOMS: atom_id res chain seq x y z
N LEU A 1 -1.69 -4.75 -4.36
CA LEU A 1 -1.15 -6.07 -3.97
C LEU A 1 -1.55 -7.19 -4.94
N SER A 2 -2.59 -7.02 -5.76
CA SER A 2 -2.99 -8.03 -6.78
C SER A 2 -1.85 -8.35 -7.75
N GLU A 3 -1.18 -7.33 -8.28
CA GLU A 3 -0.10 -7.48 -9.24
C GLU A 3 1.08 -8.28 -8.66
N ILE A 4 1.58 -7.91 -7.48
CA ILE A 4 2.71 -8.65 -6.88
C ILE A 4 2.36 -10.10 -6.54
N LYS A 5 1.12 -10.36 -6.12
CA LYS A 5 0.63 -11.74 -5.89
C LYS A 5 0.55 -12.53 -7.20
N ALA A 6 0.10 -11.89 -8.28
CA ALA A 6 0.10 -12.49 -9.62
C ALA A 6 1.52 -12.81 -10.08
N SER A 7 2.46 -11.87 -9.96
CA SER A 7 3.87 -12.08 -10.30
C SER A 7 4.50 -13.21 -9.49
N ILE A 8 4.22 -13.31 -8.18
CA ILE A 8 4.67 -14.45 -7.36
C ILE A 8 4.11 -15.77 -7.91
N GLY A 9 2.83 -15.79 -8.28
CA GLY A 9 2.18 -16.96 -8.87
C GLY A 9 2.80 -17.39 -10.19
N GLU A 10 3.05 -16.45 -11.10
CA GLU A 10 3.67 -16.67 -12.41
C GLU A 10 5.12 -17.15 -12.28
N VAL A 11 5.94 -16.48 -11.46
CA VAL A 11 7.32 -16.91 -11.23
C VAL A 11 7.34 -18.30 -10.60
N ARG A 12 6.45 -18.58 -9.63
CA ARG A 12 6.37 -19.90 -8.99
C ARG A 12 5.97 -21.00 -9.96
N SER A 13 5.05 -20.76 -10.88
CA SER A 13 4.60 -21.75 -11.87
C SER A 13 5.51 -21.85 -13.10
N SER A 14 6.40 -20.88 -13.32
CA SER A 14 7.31 -20.87 -14.46
C SER A 14 8.24 -22.10 -14.50
N LYS A 15 8.40 -22.68 -15.68
CA LYS A 15 9.35 -23.78 -15.96
C LYS A 15 10.63 -23.30 -16.67
N GLY A 16 10.61 -22.07 -17.18
CA GLY A 16 11.71 -21.47 -17.94
C GLY A 16 12.62 -20.58 -17.11
N LYS A 17 13.58 -19.96 -17.80
CA LYS A 17 14.44 -18.92 -17.24
C LYS A 17 13.60 -17.71 -16.83
N VAL A 18 13.98 -17.07 -15.72
CA VAL A 18 13.32 -15.87 -15.22
C VAL A 18 14.23 -14.68 -15.46
N TYR A 19 13.65 -13.59 -15.93
CA TYR A 19 14.38 -12.36 -16.21
C TYR A 19 13.77 -11.20 -15.42
N SER A 20 14.61 -10.26 -15.01
CA SER A 20 14.20 -9.01 -14.36
C SER A 20 14.69 -7.82 -15.17
N MET A 21 13.88 -6.76 -15.21
CA MET A 21 14.32 -5.47 -15.76
C MET A 21 14.98 -4.63 -14.66
N VAL A 22 16.16 -4.08 -14.95
CA VAL A 22 16.87 -3.11 -14.11
C VAL A 22 17.18 -1.90 -14.97
N GLY A 23 16.41 -0.82 -14.78
CA GLY A 23 16.43 0.32 -15.69
C GLY A 23 16.02 -0.11 -17.11
N SER A 24 16.91 0.08 -18.08
CA SER A 24 16.72 -0.31 -19.48
C SER A 24 17.30 -1.69 -19.85
N VAL A 25 17.83 -2.45 -18.88
CA VAL A 25 18.53 -3.72 -19.14
C VAL A 25 17.70 -4.90 -18.61
N ILE A 26 17.72 -6.03 -19.35
CA ILE A 26 17.12 -7.31 -18.96
C ILE A 26 18.22 -8.26 -18.49
N ILE A 27 18.05 -8.82 -17.29
CA ILE A 27 19.05 -9.70 -16.66
C ILE A 27 18.39 -11.00 -16.24
N GLU A 28 19.00 -12.14 -16.59
CA GLU A 28 18.59 -13.46 -16.11
C GLU A 28 18.83 -13.55 -14.59
N LYS A 29 17.82 -14.01 -13.85
CA LYS A 29 17.91 -14.20 -12.40
C LYS A 29 17.46 -15.61 -12.02
N GLU A 30 18.05 -16.10 -10.93
CA GLU A 30 17.60 -17.32 -10.29
C GLU A 30 16.16 -17.16 -9.78
N LYS A 31 15.28 -18.07 -10.21
CA LYS A 31 13.86 -18.11 -9.80
C LYS A 31 13.66 -17.99 -8.29
N LYS A 32 14.49 -18.68 -7.50
CA LYS A 32 14.42 -18.63 -6.03
C LYS A 32 14.65 -17.22 -5.49
N ARG A 33 15.68 -16.52 -5.98
CA ARG A 33 15.98 -15.15 -5.57
C ARG A 33 14.86 -14.19 -5.96
N VAL A 34 14.31 -14.32 -7.16
CA VAL A 34 13.17 -13.49 -7.61
C VAL A 34 11.96 -13.69 -6.70
N LEU A 35 11.67 -14.94 -6.30
CA LEU A 35 10.58 -15.20 -5.35
C LEU A 35 10.86 -14.60 -3.98
N GLU A 36 12.08 -14.68 -3.46
CA GLU A 36 12.46 -14.05 -2.19
C GLU A 36 12.29 -12.52 -2.25
N GLU A 37 12.75 -11.90 -3.33
CA GLU A 37 12.59 -10.46 -3.59
C GLU A 37 11.10 -10.06 -3.63
N LEU A 38 10.28 -10.77 -4.41
CA LEU A 38 8.85 -10.48 -4.54
C LEU A 38 8.08 -10.68 -3.21
N ASN A 39 8.39 -11.73 -2.45
CA ASN A 39 7.76 -11.94 -1.14
C ASN A 39 8.17 -10.86 -0.12
N LYS A 40 9.41 -10.38 -0.17
CA LYS A 40 9.86 -9.26 0.66
C LYS A 40 9.09 -7.99 0.30
N GLN A 41 9.00 -7.67 -0.98
CA GLN A 41 8.23 -6.53 -1.48
C GLN A 41 6.74 -6.63 -1.11
N GLU A 42 6.12 -7.82 -1.17
CA GLU A 42 4.72 -8.00 -0.76
C GLU A 42 4.53 -7.63 0.72
N LYS A 43 5.43 -8.08 1.60
CA LYS A 43 5.37 -7.76 3.03
C LYS A 43 5.54 -6.26 3.30
N GLU A 44 6.50 -5.63 2.63
CA GLU A 44 6.75 -4.18 2.74
C GLU A 44 5.52 -3.38 2.28
N LEU A 45 4.98 -3.71 1.11
CA LEU A 45 3.77 -3.06 0.57
C LEU A 45 2.55 -3.27 1.46
N SER A 46 2.40 -4.45 2.07
CA SER A 46 1.32 -4.73 3.02
C SER A 46 1.45 -3.86 4.27
N SER A 47 2.67 -3.70 4.80
CA SER A 47 2.95 -2.81 5.92
C SER A 47 2.62 -1.36 5.57
N HIS A 48 3.08 -0.87 4.41
CA HIS A 48 2.76 0.48 3.95
C HIS A 48 1.26 0.70 3.78
N LYS A 49 0.52 -0.27 3.22
CA LYS A 49 -0.93 -0.20 3.10
C LYS A 49 -1.59 -0.03 4.47
N LYS A 50 -1.15 -0.78 5.48
CA LYS A 50 -1.68 -0.65 6.84
C LYS A 50 -1.41 0.74 7.42
N ILE A 51 -0.20 1.27 7.28
CA ILE A 51 0.16 2.61 7.76
C ILE A 51 -0.71 3.69 7.11
N ILE A 52 -0.91 3.60 5.79
CA ILE A 52 -1.77 4.54 5.05
C ILE A 52 -3.21 4.48 5.58
N PHE A 53 -3.74 3.27 5.78
CA PHE A 53 -5.08 3.09 6.33
C PHE A 53 -5.21 3.67 7.75
N ASP A 54 -4.25 3.40 8.63
CA ASP A 54 -4.23 3.95 9.99
C ASP A 54 -4.16 5.50 9.98
N GLN A 55 -3.46 6.09 9.01
CA GLN A 55 -3.42 7.54 8.82
C GLN A 55 -4.75 8.09 8.28
N GLU A 56 -5.37 7.42 7.32
CA GLU A 56 -6.67 7.79 6.76
C GLU A 56 -7.74 7.86 7.85
N GLU A 57 -7.81 6.83 8.71
CA GLU A 57 -8.78 6.79 9.81
C GLU A 57 -8.53 7.90 10.85
N LYS A 58 -7.26 8.21 11.14
CA LYS A 58 -6.91 9.35 12.01
C LYS A 58 -7.36 10.68 11.41
N PHE A 59 -7.20 10.87 10.11
CA PHE A 59 -7.64 12.10 9.45
C PHE A 59 -9.16 12.22 9.40
N LYS A 60 -9.88 11.13 9.11
CA LYS A 60 -11.35 11.11 9.19
C LYS A 60 -11.84 11.48 10.58
N LYS A 61 -11.28 10.88 11.63
CA LYS A 61 -11.65 11.19 13.01
C LYS A 61 -11.45 12.68 13.35
N LYS A 62 -10.26 13.22 13.02
CA LYS A 62 -9.97 14.65 13.24
C LYS A 62 -10.89 15.57 12.44
N ALA A 63 -11.25 15.20 11.22
CA ALA A 63 -12.18 15.98 10.41
C ALA A 63 -13.58 16.02 11.06
N SER A 64 -14.06 14.88 11.56
CA SER A 64 -15.33 14.81 12.29
C SER A 64 -15.32 15.64 13.57
N GLU A 65 -14.24 15.52 14.38
CA GLU A 65 -14.07 16.33 15.60
C GLU A 65 -14.07 17.84 15.27
N LEU A 66 -13.36 18.27 14.23
CA LEU A 66 -13.36 19.67 13.78
C LEU A 66 -14.75 20.12 13.33
N GLN A 67 -15.48 19.29 12.58
CA GLN A 67 -16.84 19.61 12.14
C GLN A 67 -17.80 19.80 13.32
N GLU A 68 -17.66 18.99 14.37
CA GLU A 68 -18.45 19.11 15.60
C GLU A 68 -18.12 20.42 16.34
N VAL A 69 -16.83 20.74 16.52
CA VAL A 69 -16.38 21.99 17.14
C VAL A 69 -16.93 23.21 16.39
N ILE A 70 -16.83 23.22 15.06
CA ILE A 70 -17.38 24.31 14.23
C ILE A 70 -18.90 24.40 14.40
N SER A 71 -19.60 23.26 14.33
CA SER A 71 -21.06 23.23 14.44
C SER A 71 -21.56 23.75 15.79
N ASN A 72 -20.85 23.42 16.88
CA ASN A 72 -21.19 23.90 18.22
C ASN A 72 -20.88 25.39 18.37
N GLY A 73 -19.73 25.87 17.89
CA GLY A 73 -19.40 27.31 17.90
C GLY A 73 -20.39 28.17 17.11
N LEU A 74 -20.94 27.66 16.00
CA LEU A 74 -21.98 28.34 15.23
C LEU A 74 -23.35 28.37 15.94
N LYS A 75 -23.65 27.38 16.80
CA LYS A 75 -24.90 27.36 17.60
C LYS A 75 -24.85 28.38 18.74
N ASP A 76 -23.70 28.51 19.40
CA ASP A 76 -23.50 29.44 20.52
C ASP A 76 -23.43 30.91 20.06
N GLY A 77 -23.11 31.15 18.77
CA GLY A 77 -23.04 32.48 18.17
C GLY A 77 -24.36 33.06 17.65
N LYS A 78 -25.52 32.38 17.82
CA LYS A 78 -26.81 32.95 17.41
C LYS A 78 -27.24 34.04 18.41
N PRO A 79 -27.40 35.31 17.98
CA PRO A 79 -28.02 36.33 18.83
C PRO A 79 -29.47 35.94 19.12
N LYS A 80 -29.93 36.19 20.35
CA LYS A 80 -31.35 36.12 20.72
C LYS A 80 -32.19 37.06 19.88
#